data_AF-A0A2V6J6M1-F1
#
_entry.id   AF-A0A2V6J6M1-F1
#
_cell.length_a   1.000
_cell.length_b   1.000
_cell.length_c   1.000
_cell.angle_alpha   90.00
_cell.angle_beta   90.00
_cell.angle_gamma   90.00
#
_symmetry.space_group_name_H-M   'P 1'
#
loop_
_entity.id
_entity.type
_entity.pdbx_description
1 polymer ?
#
loop_
_entity_poly.entity_id
_entity_poly.type
_entity_poly.pdbx_seq_one_letter_code
_entity_poly.pdbx_strand_id
1 'polypeptide(L)'
;MHTRLVAGVIAAFAVSNLLVTAEQQRPHFEVPPKESARAEELANQLARLSRGVDPNEAKLLADFAYATVARLRQEYRMFGTPIFNNFLVYHGWRKRGYCYQWTEDLLLALDTLKLKTLELHWGDAYRETWRENNCLVVTAKGQPFERGMILECWRHFGHLRWNLVPSDEDPYYENAKWAEKVRARAAAKTLGPDNRHVVFQTQVEKTGNSSE
;
A
#
# COMPACT_ATOMS: atom_id res chain seq x y z
N MET A 1 10.80 -74.00 -1.94
CA MET A 1 9.67 -73.06 -2.09
C MET A 1 10.21 -71.65 -1.95
N HIS A 2 9.91 -70.81 -2.93
CA HIS A 2 10.52 -69.50 -3.15
C HIS A 2 10.20 -68.48 -2.05
N THR A 3 11.21 -67.73 -1.61
CA THR A 3 11.00 -66.43 -0.98
C THR A 3 12.05 -65.44 -1.48
N ARG A 4 11.62 -64.51 -2.32
CA ARG A 4 12.35 -63.29 -2.71
C ARG A 4 12.08 -62.21 -1.65
N LEU A 5 13.11 -61.47 -1.25
CA LEU A 5 13.02 -60.14 -0.62
C LEU A 5 14.30 -59.39 -1.01
N VAL A 6 14.31 -58.71 -2.16
CA VAL A 6 14.05 -57.26 -2.32
C VAL A 6 14.92 -56.42 -1.40
N ALA A 7 16.07 -56.00 -1.94
CA ALA A 7 16.93 -54.97 -1.40
C ALA A 7 16.18 -53.63 -1.38
N GLY A 8 16.09 -53.01 -0.21
CA GLY A 8 15.53 -51.68 -0.03
C GLY A 8 16.45 -50.61 -0.59
N VAL A 9 15.95 -49.85 -1.56
CA VAL A 9 16.54 -48.60 -2.03
C VAL A 9 16.16 -47.51 -1.04
N ILE A 10 17.14 -46.97 -0.31
CA ILE A 10 16.99 -45.73 0.46
C ILE A 10 16.98 -44.58 -0.54
N ALA A 11 15.80 -44.15 -0.95
CA ALA A 11 15.63 -42.92 -1.73
C ALA A 11 15.73 -41.72 -0.77
N ALA A 12 16.86 -41.04 -0.80
CA ALA A 12 17.06 -39.75 -0.14
C ALA A 12 16.15 -38.70 -0.80
N PHE A 13 15.02 -38.37 -0.16
CA PHE A 13 14.23 -37.20 -0.52
C PHE A 13 14.78 -35.97 0.21
N ALA A 14 15.89 -35.42 -0.30
CA ALA A 14 16.27 -34.04 -0.02
C ALA A 14 15.38 -33.13 -0.88
N VAL A 15 14.14 -32.88 -0.42
CA VAL A 15 13.25 -31.92 -1.09
C VAL A 15 13.68 -30.52 -0.71
N SER A 16 14.23 -29.83 -1.69
CA SER A 16 14.67 -28.44 -1.69
C SER A 16 13.54 -27.49 -1.25
N ASN A 17 13.48 -27.16 0.05
CA ASN A 17 12.55 -26.15 0.59
C ASN A 17 13.05 -24.70 0.46
N LEU A 18 14.13 -24.45 -0.29
CA LEU A 18 14.82 -23.15 -0.31
C LEU A 18 14.33 -22.17 -1.38
N LEU A 19 13.31 -22.52 -2.17
CA LEU A 19 12.79 -21.66 -3.25
C LEU A 19 11.35 -21.16 -3.07
N VAL A 20 10.64 -21.59 -2.02
CA VAL A 20 9.22 -21.27 -1.83
C VAL A 20 8.97 -20.01 -0.98
N THR A 21 9.99 -19.45 -0.32
CA THR A 21 9.79 -18.40 0.70
C THR A 21 9.80 -16.96 0.20
N ALA A 22 10.04 -16.68 -1.09
CA ALA A 22 10.06 -15.30 -1.60
C ALA A 22 8.78 -14.86 -2.35
N GLU A 23 8.02 -15.80 -2.92
CA GLU A 23 6.76 -15.48 -3.63
C GLU A 23 5.54 -15.41 -2.70
N GLN A 24 5.60 -16.08 -1.54
CA GLN A 24 4.42 -16.34 -0.72
C GLN A 24 4.00 -15.19 0.21
N GLN A 25 4.61 -14.00 0.07
CA GLN A 25 4.30 -12.84 0.90
C GLN A 25 4.22 -11.52 0.12
N ARG A 26 3.78 -11.59 -1.14
CA ARG A 26 3.12 -10.42 -1.74
C ARG A 26 1.64 -10.49 -1.34
N PRO A 27 1.10 -9.54 -0.56
CA PRO A 27 -0.34 -9.52 -0.30
C PRO A 27 -1.05 -9.56 -1.64
N HIS A 28 -2.08 -10.41 -1.78
CA HIS A 28 -2.85 -10.62 -3.02
C HIS A 28 -2.99 -9.32 -3.81
N PHE A 29 -2.18 -9.20 -4.85
CA PHE A 29 -2.05 -8.03 -5.71
C PHE A 29 -3.01 -8.23 -6.88
N GLU A 30 -4.29 -8.32 -6.59
CA GLU A 30 -5.31 -8.49 -7.62
C GLU A 30 -6.33 -7.37 -7.49
N VAL A 31 -6.42 -6.56 -8.54
CA VAL A 31 -7.50 -5.59 -8.69
C VAL A 31 -8.81 -6.38 -8.78
N PRO A 32 -9.82 -6.08 -7.95
CA PRO A 32 -11.12 -6.72 -8.08
C PRO A 32 -11.64 -6.59 -9.52
N PRO A 33 -12.14 -7.67 -10.16
CA PRO A 33 -12.54 -7.62 -11.58
C PRO A 33 -13.54 -6.50 -11.92
N LYS A 34 -14.39 -6.12 -10.97
CA LYS A 34 -15.37 -5.04 -11.11
C LYS A 34 -14.74 -3.64 -11.18
N GLU A 35 -13.52 -3.47 -10.69
CA GLU A 35 -12.80 -2.20 -10.65
C GLU A 35 -11.68 -2.13 -11.70
N SER A 36 -11.39 -3.22 -12.42
CA SER A 36 -10.31 -3.30 -13.43
C SER A 36 -10.39 -2.21 -14.49
N ALA A 37 -11.59 -1.93 -15.03
CA ALA A 37 -11.78 -0.87 -16.02
C ALA A 37 -11.48 0.53 -15.44
N ARG A 38 -11.76 0.76 -14.16
CA ARG A 38 -11.46 2.04 -13.49
C ARG A 38 -9.98 2.16 -13.11
N ALA A 39 -9.33 1.04 -12.80
CA ALA A 39 -7.88 1.00 -12.61
C ALA A 39 -7.14 1.35 -13.91
N GLU A 40 -7.60 0.81 -15.04
CA GLU A 40 -7.05 1.15 -16.35
C GLU A 40 -7.27 2.63 -16.70
N GLU A 41 -8.47 3.17 -16.43
CA GLU A 41 -8.72 4.60 -16.64
C GLU A 41 -7.84 5.48 -15.75
N LEU A 42 -7.68 5.13 -14.47
CA LEU A 42 -6.77 5.84 -13.57
C LEU A 42 -5.33 5.80 -14.09
N ALA A 43 -4.85 4.64 -14.56
CA ALA A 43 -3.52 4.49 -15.14
C ALA A 43 -3.33 5.44 -16.33
N ASN A 44 -4.33 5.52 -17.22
CA ASN A 44 -4.31 6.43 -18.37
C ASN A 44 -4.26 7.90 -17.94
N GLN A 45 -5.01 8.28 -16.92
CA GLN A 45 -5.02 9.66 -16.41
C GLN A 45 -3.70 10.03 -15.72
N LEU A 46 -3.12 9.12 -14.93
CA LEU A 46 -1.81 9.30 -14.32
C LEU A 46 -0.70 9.46 -15.37
N ALA A 47 -0.71 8.61 -16.41
CA ALA A 47 0.23 8.72 -17.53
C ALA A 47 0.10 10.05 -18.29
N ARG A 48 -1.07 10.69 -18.25
CA ARG A 48 -1.34 11.98 -18.89
C ARG A 48 -0.96 13.20 -18.04
N LEU A 49 -0.56 13.02 -16.77
CA LEU A 49 -0.14 14.14 -15.91
C LEU A 49 1.05 14.91 -16.51
N SER A 50 1.98 14.20 -17.15
CA SER A 50 3.13 14.77 -17.85
C SER A 50 3.71 13.78 -18.86
N ARG A 51 4.37 14.27 -19.91
CA ARG A 51 5.09 13.43 -20.89
C ARG A 51 6.24 12.61 -20.27
N GLY A 52 6.71 13.00 -19.08
CA GLY A 52 7.80 12.30 -18.38
C GLY A 52 7.33 11.13 -17.52
N VAL A 53 6.03 10.88 -17.40
CA VAL A 53 5.49 9.74 -16.63
C VAL A 53 5.66 8.46 -17.43
N ASP A 54 6.20 7.42 -16.80
CA ASP A 54 6.25 6.07 -17.39
C ASP A 54 4.85 5.44 -17.33
N PRO A 55 4.22 5.09 -18.47
CA PRO A 55 2.91 4.45 -18.49
C PRO A 55 2.84 3.13 -17.70
N ASN A 56 3.94 2.37 -17.64
CA ASN A 56 3.99 1.13 -16.86
C ASN A 56 3.97 1.42 -15.37
N GLU A 57 4.67 2.47 -14.94
CA GLU A 57 4.67 2.92 -13.55
C GLU A 57 3.29 3.46 -13.15
N ALA A 58 2.64 4.22 -14.03
CA ALA A 58 1.26 4.69 -13.83
C ALA A 58 0.27 3.53 -13.69
N LYS A 59 0.39 2.49 -14.54
CA LYS A 59 -0.41 1.26 -14.43
C LYS A 59 -0.15 0.52 -13.13
N LEU A 60 1.11 0.33 -12.76
CA LEU A 60 1.50 -0.34 -11.52
C LEU A 60 0.91 0.39 -10.31
N LEU A 61 1.00 1.73 -10.26
CA LEU A 61 0.43 2.54 -9.20
C LEU A 61 -1.09 2.36 -9.13
N ALA A 62 -1.79 2.49 -10.25
CA ALA A 62 -3.24 2.37 -10.30
C ALA A 62 -3.73 0.99 -9.82
N ASP A 63 -3.13 -0.09 -10.32
CA ASP A 63 -3.46 -1.46 -9.91
C ASP A 63 -3.21 -1.66 -8.42
N PHE A 64 -2.07 -1.18 -7.91
CA PHE A 64 -1.72 -1.29 -6.50
C PHE A 64 -2.64 -0.46 -5.60
N ALA A 65 -3.07 0.72 -6.04
CA ALA A 65 -4.01 1.55 -5.31
C ALA A 65 -5.37 0.86 -5.18
N TYR A 66 -5.92 0.32 -6.27
CA TYR A 66 -7.20 -0.39 -6.22
C TYR A 66 -7.13 -1.67 -5.39
N ALA A 67 -6.07 -2.48 -5.54
CA ALA A 67 -5.86 -3.67 -4.71
C ALA A 67 -5.74 -3.32 -3.22
N THR A 68 -4.97 -2.27 -2.90
CA THR A 68 -4.80 -1.79 -1.51
C THR A 68 -6.12 -1.32 -0.93
N VAL A 69 -6.87 -0.47 -1.64
CA VAL A 69 -8.15 0.04 -1.15
C VAL A 69 -9.17 -1.09 -0.96
N ALA A 70 -9.20 -2.07 -1.86
CA ALA A 70 -10.03 -3.26 -1.69
C ALA A 70 -9.68 -4.04 -0.42
N ARG A 71 -8.38 -4.19 -0.12
CA ARG A 71 -7.89 -4.81 1.13
C ARG A 71 -8.31 -4.00 2.36
N LEU A 72 -8.03 -2.69 2.38
CA LEU A 72 -8.35 -1.79 3.49
C LEU A 72 -9.86 -1.78 3.79
N ARG A 73 -10.70 -1.86 2.76
CA ARG A 73 -12.15 -1.99 2.92
C ARG A 73 -12.56 -3.23 3.71
N GLN A 74 -11.92 -4.38 3.45
CA GLN A 74 -12.19 -5.60 4.19
C GLN A 74 -11.67 -5.51 5.63
N GLU A 75 -10.49 -4.93 5.83
CA GLU A 75 -9.85 -4.78 7.14
C GLU A 75 -10.67 -3.85 8.06
N TYR A 76 -11.08 -2.70 7.53
CA TYR A 76 -11.74 -1.66 8.33
C TYR A 76 -13.22 -1.95 8.53
N ARG A 77 -13.81 -2.82 7.70
CA ARG A 77 -15.24 -3.21 7.73
C ARG A 77 -16.14 -1.98 7.87
N MET A 78 -15.90 -0.98 7.01
CA MET A 78 -16.59 0.30 7.07
C MET A 78 -18.10 0.07 6.95
N PHE A 79 -18.86 0.50 7.97
CA PHE A 79 -20.31 0.33 8.05
C PHE A 79 -20.96 1.69 8.36
N GLY A 80 -22.05 2.04 7.67
CA GLY A 80 -22.68 3.34 7.81
C GLY A 80 -21.86 4.49 7.20
N THR A 81 -22.15 5.73 7.59
CA THR A 81 -21.50 6.94 7.05
C THR A 81 -20.06 7.11 7.56
N PRO A 82 -19.18 7.82 6.84
CA PRO A 82 -17.82 8.12 7.32
C PRO A 82 -17.83 8.84 8.68
N ILE A 83 -18.81 9.74 8.89
CA ILE A 83 -19.04 10.42 10.17
C ILE A 83 -19.42 9.42 11.28
N PHE A 84 -20.28 8.44 10.98
CA PHE A 84 -20.62 7.40 11.94
C PHE A 84 -19.42 6.53 12.29
N ASN A 85 -18.56 6.18 11.32
CA ASN A 85 -17.33 5.47 11.61
C ASN A 85 -16.38 6.29 12.50
N ASN A 86 -16.23 7.59 12.25
CA ASN A 86 -15.45 8.47 13.14
C ASN A 86 -16.02 8.48 14.57
N PHE A 87 -17.34 8.51 14.72
CA PHE A 87 -18.01 8.41 16.02
C PHE A 87 -17.70 7.06 16.72
N LEU A 88 -17.75 5.95 15.98
CA LEU A 88 -17.44 4.61 16.50
C LEU A 88 -15.98 4.47 16.94
N VAL A 89 -15.05 5.08 16.20
CA VAL A 89 -13.62 5.10 16.57
C VAL A 89 -13.41 5.99 17.79
N TYR A 90 -14.06 7.16 17.85
CA TYR A 90 -13.98 8.07 18.99
C TYR A 90 -14.47 7.42 20.29
N HIS A 91 -15.55 6.63 20.24
CA HIS A 91 -16.07 5.88 21.39
C HIS A 91 -15.32 4.56 21.67
N GLY A 92 -14.23 4.28 20.95
CA GLY A 92 -13.39 3.10 21.17
C GLY A 92 -13.98 1.77 20.69
N TRP A 93 -15.13 1.79 20.00
CA TRP A 93 -15.76 0.58 19.45
C TRP A 93 -15.05 0.10 18.18
N ARG A 94 -14.20 0.94 17.57
CA ARG A 94 -13.31 0.60 16.45
C ARG A 94 -11.90 1.12 16.73
N LYS A 95 -10.89 0.32 16.39
CA LYS A 95 -9.48 0.68 16.59
C LYS A 95 -8.94 1.64 15.53
N ARG A 96 -9.53 1.64 14.33
CA ARG A 96 -9.12 2.43 13.15
C ARG A 96 -10.34 2.77 12.28
N GLY A 97 -10.20 3.76 11.41
CA GLY A 97 -11.23 4.20 10.46
C GLY A 97 -11.27 5.70 10.14
N TYR A 98 -10.42 6.51 10.76
CA TYR A 98 -10.34 7.95 10.46
C TYR A 98 -9.79 8.22 9.05
N CYS A 99 -10.17 9.35 8.47
CA CYS A 99 -9.69 9.82 7.15
C CYS A 99 -8.16 9.74 7.02
N TYR A 100 -7.40 10.28 7.98
CA TYR A 100 -5.94 10.21 7.96
C TYR A 100 -5.40 8.77 7.97
N GLN A 101 -6.09 7.80 8.58
CA GLN A 101 -5.59 6.42 8.67
C GLN A 101 -5.71 5.68 7.34
N TRP A 102 -6.78 5.95 6.58
CA TRP A 102 -6.91 5.46 5.21
C TRP A 102 -5.81 6.02 4.30
N THR A 103 -5.59 7.33 4.38
CA THR A 103 -4.56 8.01 3.59
C THR A 103 -3.16 7.55 3.99
N GLU A 104 -2.90 7.35 5.28
CA GLU A 104 -1.64 6.80 5.81
C GLU A 104 -1.38 5.38 5.26
N ASP A 105 -2.34 4.47 5.37
CA ASP A 105 -2.13 3.10 4.93
C ASP A 105 -2.01 3.00 3.40
N LEU A 106 -2.76 3.81 2.66
CA LEU A 106 -2.62 3.90 1.20
C LEU A 106 -1.27 4.49 0.78
N LEU A 107 -0.82 5.57 1.43
CA LEU A 107 0.49 6.18 1.21
C LEU A 107 1.59 5.15 1.45
N LEU A 108 1.59 4.49 2.61
CA LEU A 108 2.63 3.54 2.99
C LEU A 108 2.66 2.33 2.05
N ALA A 109 1.50 1.86 1.59
CA ALA A 109 1.42 0.79 0.60
C ALA A 109 2.07 1.23 -0.73
N LEU A 110 1.67 2.38 -1.28
CA LEU A 110 2.19 2.87 -2.56
C LEU A 110 3.67 3.30 -2.49
N ASP A 111 4.15 3.74 -1.34
CA ASP A 111 5.56 4.10 -1.13
C ASP A 111 6.52 2.89 -1.28
N THR A 112 5.99 1.66 -1.18
CA THR A 112 6.77 0.44 -1.44
C THR A 112 7.13 0.25 -2.91
N LEU A 113 6.39 0.91 -3.84
CA LEU A 113 6.63 0.80 -5.28
C LEU A 113 7.92 1.53 -5.72
N LYS A 114 8.46 2.42 -4.88
CA LYS A 114 9.68 3.20 -5.17
C LYS A 114 9.66 3.84 -6.56
N LEU A 115 8.56 4.57 -6.79
CA LEU A 115 8.25 5.29 -8.01
C LEU A 115 9.37 6.27 -8.38
N LYS A 116 9.64 6.40 -9.68
CA LYS A 116 10.72 7.21 -10.25
C LYS A 116 10.21 8.43 -11.01
N THR A 117 9.06 8.31 -11.65
CA THR A 117 8.43 9.34 -12.50
C THR A 117 7.21 9.98 -11.85
N LEU A 118 6.67 9.35 -10.80
CA LEU A 118 5.54 9.84 -10.00
C LEU A 118 5.96 10.12 -8.55
N GLU A 119 5.33 11.12 -7.93
CA GLU A 119 5.54 11.53 -6.55
C GLU A 119 4.24 11.43 -5.75
N LEU A 120 4.35 11.07 -4.47
CA LEU A 120 3.23 10.84 -3.56
C LEU A 120 3.22 11.90 -2.46
N HIS A 121 2.14 12.66 -2.41
CA HIS A 121 1.97 13.84 -1.55
C HIS A 121 0.79 13.68 -0.61
N TRP A 122 0.90 14.22 0.58
CA TRP A 122 -0.22 14.26 1.52
C TRP A 122 -1.04 15.53 1.29
N GLY A 123 -2.34 15.37 1.07
CA GLY A 123 -3.30 16.48 0.92
C GLY A 123 -4.21 16.61 2.13
N ASP A 124 -4.36 17.83 2.64
CA ASP A 124 -5.29 18.17 3.71
C ASP A 124 -6.34 19.18 3.25
N ALA A 125 -7.60 18.93 3.60
CA ALA A 125 -8.69 19.89 3.50
C ALA A 125 -9.25 20.19 4.90
N TYR A 126 -9.61 21.46 5.15
CA TYR A 126 -10.22 21.94 6.41
C TYR A 126 -9.49 21.52 7.70
N ARG A 127 -8.17 21.65 7.70
CA ARG A 127 -7.27 21.27 8.81
C ARG A 127 -7.75 21.78 10.17
N GLU A 128 -7.64 20.93 11.19
CA GLU A 128 -7.97 21.26 12.59
C GLU A 128 -9.44 21.63 12.82
N THR A 129 -10.33 21.23 11.89
CA THR A 129 -11.77 21.39 12.02
C THR A 129 -12.48 20.04 12.03
N TRP A 130 -13.75 20.04 12.42
CA TRP A 130 -14.59 18.84 12.35
C TRP A 130 -14.84 18.35 10.91
N ARG A 131 -14.55 19.17 9.89
CA ARG A 131 -14.63 18.83 8.46
C ARG A 131 -13.29 18.36 7.90
N GLU A 132 -12.28 18.15 8.73
CA GLU A 132 -10.96 17.74 8.26
C GLU A 132 -11.04 16.45 7.44
N ASN A 133 -10.41 16.50 6.27
CA ASN A 133 -10.33 15.38 5.35
C ASN A 133 -8.93 15.31 4.76
N ASN A 134 -8.37 14.11 4.68
CA ASN A 134 -7.04 13.90 4.15
C ASN A 134 -7.13 12.99 2.94
N CYS A 135 -6.32 13.26 1.91
CA CYS A 135 -6.20 12.40 0.74
C CYS A 135 -4.73 12.22 0.35
N LEU A 136 -4.50 11.26 -0.53
CA LEU A 136 -3.21 11.10 -1.18
C LEU A 136 -3.28 11.80 -2.54
N VAL A 137 -2.27 12.59 -2.89
CA VAL A 137 -2.17 13.24 -4.21
C VAL A 137 -0.96 12.70 -4.94
N VAL A 138 -1.16 12.32 -6.20
CA VAL A 138 -0.11 11.84 -7.09
C VAL A 138 0.21 12.91 -8.12
N THR A 139 1.48 13.28 -8.24
CA THR A 139 1.95 14.18 -9.29
C THR A 139 2.98 13.48 -10.16
N ALA A 140 3.21 14.00 -11.37
CA ALA A 140 4.47 13.74 -12.06
C ALA A 140 5.64 14.32 -11.25
N LYS A 141 6.84 13.76 -11.43
CA LYS A 141 8.04 14.25 -10.74
C LYS A 141 8.31 15.72 -11.02
N GLY A 142 8.42 16.52 -9.96
CA GLY A 142 8.65 17.97 -10.06
C GLY A 142 7.45 18.77 -10.58
N GLN A 143 6.28 18.15 -10.72
CA GLN A 143 5.03 18.84 -11.00
C GLN A 143 4.45 19.41 -9.70
N PRO A 144 3.90 20.64 -9.70
CA PRO A 144 3.28 21.22 -8.52
C PRO A 144 2.05 20.43 -8.06
N PHE A 145 1.79 20.44 -6.74
CA PHE A 145 0.71 19.71 -6.08
C PHE A 145 -0.66 19.98 -6.70
N GLU A 146 -0.96 21.22 -7.06
CA GLU A 146 -2.25 21.65 -7.60
C GLU A 146 -2.57 21.05 -8.98
N ARG A 147 -1.59 20.41 -9.62
CA ARG A 147 -1.79 19.70 -10.89
C ARG A 147 -1.88 18.18 -10.72
N GLY A 148 -1.85 17.70 -9.48
CA GLY A 148 -1.90 16.29 -9.14
C GLY A 148 -3.29 15.68 -9.26
N MET A 149 -3.28 14.35 -9.18
CA MET A 149 -4.46 13.49 -9.10
C MET A 149 -4.71 13.09 -7.65
N ILE A 150 -5.90 13.38 -7.13
CA ILE A 150 -6.35 12.91 -5.82
C ILE A 150 -6.64 11.41 -5.89
N LEU A 151 -6.24 10.68 -4.86
CA LEU A 151 -6.65 9.32 -4.54
C LEU A 151 -7.30 9.34 -3.16
N GLU A 152 -8.62 9.26 -3.12
CA GLU A 152 -9.44 9.36 -1.91
C GLU A 152 -10.44 8.20 -1.85
N CYS A 153 -10.55 7.54 -0.70
CA CYS A 153 -11.41 6.37 -0.56
C CYS A 153 -12.25 6.36 0.72
N TRP A 154 -12.00 7.27 1.65
CA TRP A 154 -12.69 7.37 2.92
C TRP A 154 -14.09 8.00 2.76
N ARG A 155 -14.25 9.13 2.03
CA ARG A 155 -15.57 9.75 1.78
C ARG A 155 -16.50 8.82 1.00
N HIS A 156 -15.92 7.86 0.27
CA HIS A 156 -16.63 6.96 -0.63
C HIS A 156 -16.68 5.52 -0.12
N PHE A 157 -16.71 5.32 1.19
CA PHE A 157 -16.99 4.00 1.80
C PHE A 157 -15.99 2.89 1.43
N GLY A 158 -14.72 3.25 1.26
CA GLY A 158 -13.67 2.33 0.82
C GLY A 158 -13.72 2.01 -0.68
N HIS A 159 -14.38 2.83 -1.49
CA HIS A 159 -14.22 2.83 -2.94
C HIS A 159 -13.25 3.93 -3.34
N LEU A 160 -12.21 3.57 -4.11
CA LEU A 160 -11.26 4.55 -4.60
C LEU A 160 -11.94 5.49 -5.60
N ARG A 161 -11.89 6.78 -5.30
CA ARG A 161 -12.22 7.87 -6.21
C ARG A 161 -10.97 8.68 -6.50
N TRP A 162 -10.98 9.25 -7.69
CA TRP A 162 -9.89 10.06 -8.19
C TRP A 162 -10.41 11.14 -9.12
N ASN A 163 -9.73 12.27 -9.09
CA ASN A 163 -9.99 13.47 -9.86
C ASN A 163 -8.77 14.39 -9.71
N LEU A 164 -8.64 15.36 -10.61
CA LEU A 164 -7.61 16.39 -10.45
C LEU A 164 -7.92 17.23 -9.21
N VAL A 165 -6.87 17.66 -8.49
CA VAL A 165 -6.98 18.57 -7.34
C VAL A 165 -7.93 19.76 -7.58
N PRO A 166 -7.83 20.53 -8.69
CA PRO A 166 -8.72 21.67 -8.95
C PRO A 166 -10.18 21.29 -9.26
N SER A 167 -10.46 20.01 -9.46
CA SER A 167 -11.80 19.50 -9.77
C SER A 167 -12.51 18.90 -8.55
N ASP A 168 -11.86 18.88 -7.37
CA ASP A 168 -12.51 18.43 -6.13
C ASP A 168 -13.40 19.52 -5.52
N GLU A 169 -14.37 19.08 -4.73
CA GLU A 169 -15.21 19.98 -3.93
C GLU A 169 -14.44 20.53 -2.71
N ASP A 170 -13.54 19.73 -2.13
CA ASP A 170 -12.74 20.10 -0.98
C ASP A 170 -11.42 20.79 -1.43
N PRO A 171 -11.03 21.93 -0.82
CA PRO A 171 -9.79 22.60 -1.14
C PRO A 171 -8.62 21.89 -0.45
N TYR A 172 -7.97 20.98 -1.17
CA TYR A 172 -6.78 20.28 -0.67
C TYR A 172 -5.52 21.13 -0.79
N TYR A 173 -4.73 21.15 0.27
CA TYR A 173 -3.41 21.77 0.34
C TYR A 173 -2.36 20.74 0.72
N GLU A 174 -1.15 20.90 0.19
CA GLU A 174 -0.04 19.99 0.48
C GLU A 174 0.42 20.08 1.94
N ASN A 175 0.66 18.93 2.57
CA ASN A 175 1.30 18.81 3.87
C ASN A 175 2.49 17.85 3.83
N ALA A 176 3.57 18.28 3.19
CA ALA A 176 4.80 17.51 3.05
C ALA A 176 5.38 17.03 4.40
N LYS A 177 5.35 17.88 5.43
CA LYS A 177 5.84 17.54 6.78
C LYS A 177 5.09 16.36 7.40
N TRP A 178 3.79 16.27 7.15
CA TRP A 178 3.01 15.13 7.65
C TRP A 178 3.31 13.85 6.87
N ALA A 179 3.46 13.94 5.54
CA ALA A 179 3.89 12.81 4.72
C ALA A 179 5.24 12.23 5.19
N GLU A 180 6.22 13.10 5.45
CA GLU A 180 7.53 12.73 6.01
C GLU A 180 7.38 12.06 7.38
N LYS A 181 6.56 12.63 8.27
CA LYS A 181 6.30 12.08 9.60
C LYS A 181 5.69 10.67 9.54
N VAL A 182 4.74 10.44 8.64
CA VAL A 182 4.13 9.12 8.41
C VAL A 182 5.19 8.11 7.96
N ARG A 183 5.99 8.45 6.95
CA ARG A 183 7.09 7.59 6.47
C ARG A 183 8.12 7.30 7.55
N ALA A 184 8.54 8.32 8.31
CA ALA A 184 9.50 8.18 9.39
C ALA A 184 9.00 7.27 10.52
N ARG A 185 7.72 7.39 10.90
CA ARG A 185 7.07 6.51 11.88
C ARG A 185 7.06 5.05 11.41
N ALA A 186 6.71 4.81 10.15
CA ALA A 186 6.71 3.46 9.58
C ALA A 186 8.12 2.85 9.54
N ALA A 187 9.12 3.64 9.15
CA ALA A 187 10.52 3.23 9.16
C ALA A 187 11.02 2.89 10.58
N ALA A 188 10.70 3.72 11.58
CA ALA A 188 11.07 3.48 12.98
C ALA A 188 10.43 2.20 13.54
N LYS A 189 9.17 1.92 13.19
CA LYS A 189 8.48 0.68 13.60
C LYS A 189 9.15 -0.56 12.99
N THR A 190 9.62 -0.48 11.76
CA THR A 190 10.36 -1.56 11.10
C THR A 190 11.71 -1.83 11.78
N LEU A 191 12.34 -0.82 12.35
CA LEU A 191 13.65 -0.86 13.02
C LEU A 191 13.56 -1.06 14.56
N GLY A 192 12.37 -1.31 15.10
CA GLY A 192 12.15 -1.51 16.53
C GLY A 192 12.84 -2.77 17.09
N PRO A 193 12.99 -2.88 18.43
CA PRO A 193 13.73 -3.96 19.08
C PRO A 193 13.27 -5.36 18.66
N ASP A 194 11.96 -5.58 18.48
CA ASP A 194 11.40 -6.87 18.07
C ASP A 194 11.84 -7.31 16.65
N ASN A 195 12.07 -6.36 15.74
CA ASN A 195 12.51 -6.65 14.37
C ASN A 195 14.04 -6.60 14.19
N ARG A 196 14.79 -5.95 15.09
CA ARG A 196 16.26 -5.93 15.04
C ARG A 196 16.87 -7.32 15.18
N HIS A 197 16.27 -8.19 16.00
CA HIS A 197 16.73 -9.57 16.17
C HIS A 197 16.63 -10.38 14.87
N VAL A 198 15.56 -10.18 14.09
CA VAL A 198 15.35 -10.89 12.80
C VAL A 198 16.35 -10.44 11.75
N VAL A 199 16.62 -9.13 11.66
CA VAL A 199 17.61 -8.58 10.72
C VAL A 199 19.03 -9.03 11.08
N PHE A 200 19.36 -9.12 12.37
CA PHE A 200 20.68 -9.57 12.83
C PHE A 200 20.90 -11.07 12.57
N GLN A 201 19.90 -11.92 12.81
CA GLN A 201 19.97 -13.35 12.49
C GLN A 201 20.14 -13.59 10.98
N THR A 202 19.42 -12.85 10.14
CA THR A 202 19.52 -12.97 8.68
C THR A 202 20.90 -12.57 8.16
N GLN A 203 21.58 -11.60 8.79
CA GLN A 203 22.97 -11.26 8.43
C GLN A 203 23.98 -12.30 8.90
N VAL A 204 23.81 -12.89 10.08
CA VAL A 204 24.71 -13.92 10.63
C VAL A 204 24.60 -15.23 9.83
N GLU A 205 23.41 -15.63 9.37
CA GLU A 205 23.26 -16.78 8.48
C GLU A 205 23.89 -16.55 7.10
N LYS A 206 23.87 -15.30 6.61
CA LYS A 206 24.47 -14.95 5.31
C LYS A 206 25.99 -14.88 5.34
N THR A 207 26.60 -14.60 6.51
CA THR A 207 28.06 -14.63 6.71
C THR A 207 28.58 -15.97 7.24
N GLY A 208 27.69 -16.85 7.74
CA GLY A 208 28.04 -18.19 8.23
C GLY A 208 28.17 -19.27 7.16
N ASN A 209 27.81 -19.00 5.90
CA ASN A 209 27.87 -19.97 4.80
C ASN A 209 29.04 -19.72 3.83
N SER A 210 30.09 -19.05 4.29
CA SER A 210 31.34 -18.83 3.56
C SER A 210 32.55 -19.29 4.37
N SER A 211 32.52 -20.54 4.83
CA SER A 211 33.71 -21.28 5.26
C SER A 211 33.36 -22.75 5.46
N GLU A 212 33.49 -23.54 4.39
CA GLU A 212 34.39 -24.72 4.25
C GLU A 212 34.19 -25.36 2.86
#